data_AF-A0A1Q5GG58-F1
#
_entry.id   AF-A0A1Q5GG58-F1
#
_cell.length_a   1.000
_cell.length_b   1.000
_cell.length_c   1.000
_cell.angle_alpha   90.00
_cell.angle_beta   90.00
_cell.angle_gamma   90.00
#
_symmetry.space_group_name_H-M   'P 1'
#
loop_
_entity.id
_entity.type
_entity.pdbx_description
1 polymer ?
#
loop_
_entity_poly.entity_id
_entity_poly.type
_entity_poly.pdbx_seq_one_letter_code
_entity_poly.pdbx_strand_id
1 'polypeptide(L)' 'MSALQQHLLDAHRAARLSRPAPPPPGRHDGPLLRALYRRVRPAGRTAPPGASRPSAPPGPSGG' A
#
# COMPACT_ATOMS: atom_id res chain seq x y z
N MET A 1 22.84 -13.59 5.86
CA MET A 1 21.66 -14.47 5.70
C MET A 1 20.43 -13.61 5.49
N SER A 2 19.55 -13.95 4.55
CA SER A 2 18.29 -13.23 4.33
C SER A 2 17.13 -13.80 5.16
N ALA A 3 16.07 -13.02 5.38
CA ALA A 3 14.88 -13.46 6.11
C ALA A 3 14.20 -14.66 5.43
N LEU A 4 14.21 -14.71 4.09
CA LEU A 4 13.69 -15.84 3.33
C LEU A 4 14.57 -17.09 3.52
N GLN A 5 15.90 -16.94 3.46
CA GLN A 5 16.84 -18.06 3.68
C GLN A 5 16.69 -18.65 5.08
N GLN A 6 16.59 -17.81 6.11
CA GLN A 6 16.35 -18.26 7.49
C GLN A 6 14.99 -18.96 7.63
N HIS A 7 13.93 -18.40 7.03
CA HIS A 7 12.60 -19.00 7.06
C HIS A 7 12.59 -20.41 6.48
N LEU A 8 13.28 -20.64 5.35
CA LEU A 8 13.37 -21.98 4.75
C LEU A 8 14.05 -23.00 5.68
N LEU A 9 15.11 -22.59 6.37
CA LEU A 9 15.80 -23.43 7.35
C LEU A 9 14.91 -23.74 8.56
N ASP A 10 14.21 -22.74 9.10
CA ASP A 10 13.33 -22.92 10.24
C ASP A 10 12.08 -23.73 9.90
N ALA A 11 11.52 -23.56 8.70
CA ALA A 11 10.41 -24.37 8.20
C ALA A 11 10.82 -25.84 8.07
N HIS A 12 12.01 -26.10 7.51
CA HIS A 12 12.55 -27.46 7.41
C HIS A 12 12.77 -28.08 8.79
N ARG A 13 13.33 -27.33 9.74
CA ARG A 13 13.52 -27.78 11.14
C ARG A 13 12.17 -28.06 11.82
N ALA A 14 11.18 -27.20 11.60
CA ALA A 14 9.85 -27.36 12.18
C ALA A 14 9.15 -28.63 11.67
N ALA A 15 9.23 -28.88 10.36
CA ALA A 15 8.69 -30.09 9.74
C ALA A 15 9.34 -31.36 10.31
N ARG A 16 10.68 -31.36 10.49
CA ARG A 16 11.41 -32.50 11.07
C ARG A 16 11.11 -32.76 12.54
N LEU A 17 10.70 -31.74 13.29
CA LEU A 17 10.43 -31.83 14.73
C LEU A 17 8.93 -31.80 15.05
N SER A 18 8.06 -31.89 14.03
CA SER A 18 6.61 -31.75 14.17
C SER A 18 6.19 -30.48 14.94
N ARG A 19 6.97 -29.40 14.79
CA ARG A 19 6.67 -28.09 15.38
C ARG A 19 5.78 -27.28 14.45
N PRO A 20 5.00 -26.32 14.98
CA PRO A 20 4.27 -25.37 14.17
C PRO A 20 5.19 -24.63 13.19
N ALA A 21 4.70 -24.44 11.96
CA ALA A 21 5.46 -23.73 10.93
C ALA A 21 5.73 -22.28 11.37
N PRO A 22 6.96 -21.75 11.14
CA PRO A 22 7.26 -20.37 11.45
C PRO A 22 6.36 -19.44 10.60
N PRO A 23 6.02 -18.25 11.11
CA PRO A 23 5.23 -17.30 10.35
C PRO A 23 5.94 -16.94 9.04
N PRO A 24 5.19 -16.80 7.92
CA PRO A 24 5.79 -16.46 6.64
C PRO A 24 6.48 -15.09 6.72
N PRO A 25 7.68 -14.95 6.14
CA PRO A 25 8.39 -13.68 6.10
C PRO A 25 7.58 -12.66 5.30
N GLY A 26 7.75 -11.39 5.63
CA GLY A 26 7.13 -10.28 4.91
C GLY A 26 5.70 -9.89 5.31
N ARG A 27 5.13 -10.53 6.34
CA ARG A 27 3.85 -10.09 6.96
C ARG A 27 3.85 -8.61 7.38
N HIS A 28 5.01 -8.07 7.72
CA HIS A 28 5.18 -6.68 8.16
C HIS A 28 5.77 -5.75 7.09
N ASP A 29 6.12 -6.27 5.92
CA ASP A 29 6.73 -5.46 4.86
C ASP A 29 5.69 -4.54 4.21
N GLY A 30 4.42 -4.97 4.10
CA GLY A 30 3.35 -4.15 3.54
C GLY A 30 3.14 -2.81 4.27
N PRO A 31 2.95 -2.80 5.60
CA PRO A 31 2.90 -1.57 6.39
C PRO A 31 4.17 -0.72 6.27
N LEU A 32 5.35 -1.34 6.28
CA LEU A 32 6.64 -0.64 6.14
C LEU A 32 6.77 0.04 4.78
N LEU A 33 6.46 -0.69 3.69
CA LEU A 33 6.45 -0.17 2.33
C LEU A 33 5.42 0.94 2.15
N ARG A 34 4.23 0.82 2.77
CA ARG A 34 3.22 1.89 2.78
C ARG A 34 3.70 3.13 3.52
N ALA A 35 4.40 2.97 4.65
CA ALA A 35 4.98 4.07 5.41
C ALA A 35 6.11 4.75 4.62
N LEU A 36 7.00 3.97 4.01
CA LEU A 36 8.05 4.47 3.13
C LEU A 36 7.45 5.19 1.92
N TYR A 37 6.47 4.60 1.25
CA TYR A 37 5.75 5.22 0.13
C TYR A 37 5.13 6.56 0.51
N ARG A 38 4.45 6.66 1.67
CA ARG A 38 3.92 7.93 2.19
C ARG A 38 5.01 8.95 2.50
N ARG A 39 6.18 8.50 2.94
CA ARG A 39 7.33 9.35 3.28
C ARG A 39 8.04 9.89 2.04
N VAL A 40 8.18 9.09 0.99
CA VAL A 40 8.88 9.49 -0.25
C VAL A 40 7.96 10.13 -1.28
N ARG A 41 6.64 9.90 -1.19
CA ARG A 41 5.69 10.58 -2.07
C ARG A 41 5.52 12.02 -1.58
N PRO A 42 5.91 13.04 -2.37
CA PRO A 42 5.58 14.42 -2.04
C PRO A 42 4.05 14.53 -1.94
N ALA A 43 3.56 15.24 -0.93
CA ALA A 43 2.15 15.56 -0.77
C ALA A 43 1.70 16.45 -1.94
N GLY A 44 1.48 15.86 -3.12
CA GLY A 44 1.45 16.58 -4.38
C GLY A 44 0.32 16.10 -5.28
N ARG A 45 -0.92 16.31 -4.81
CA ARG A 45 -2.20 16.51 -5.54
C ARG A 45 -3.36 16.02 -4.67
N THR A 46 -3.55 16.66 -3.54
CA THR A 46 -4.92 16.97 -3.13
C THR A 46 -5.45 17.94 -4.16
N ALA A 47 -6.30 17.48 -5.08
CA ALA A 47 -7.11 18.39 -5.86
C ALA A 47 -7.90 19.25 -4.86
N PRO A 48 -7.93 20.58 -4.97
CA PRO A 48 -8.73 21.39 -4.07
C PRO A 48 -10.21 20.97 -4.20
N PRO A 49 -10.96 20.85 -3.10
CA PRO A 49 -12.40 20.66 -3.16
C PRO A 49 -13.02 21.98 -3.61
N GLY A 50 -13.06 22.22 -4.92
CA GLY A 50 -13.46 23.51 -5.44
C GLY A 50 -13.09 23.79 -6.88
N ALA A 51 -12.87 22.77 -7.72
CA ALA A 51 -12.94 22.98 -9.17
C ALA A 51 -14.42 23.23 -9.52
N SER A 52 -14.82 24.49 -9.32
CA SER A 52 -16.08 25.07 -9.72
C SER A 52 -16.39 24.61 -11.14
N ARG A 53 -17.52 23.90 -11.31
CA ARG A 53 -18.14 23.75 -12.63
C ARG A 53 -18.28 25.18 -13.18
N PRO A 54 -17.73 25.52 -14.34
CA PRO A 54 -18.06 26.80 -14.95
C PRO A 54 -19.57 26.79 -15.17
N SER A 55 -20.26 27.73 -14.52
CA SER A 55 -21.68 28.00 -14.75
C SER A 55 -21.86 28.25 -16.24
N ALA A 56 -22.61 27.39 -16.92
CA ALA A 56 -23.04 27.63 -18.29
C ALA A 56 -23.76 29.00 -18.33
N PRO A 57 -23.47 29.88 -19.31
CA PRO A 57 -24.23 31.10 -19.45
C PRO A 57 -25.70 30.77 -19.77
N PRO A 58 -26.67 31.56 -19.28
CA PRO A 58 -28.07 31.36 -19.65
C PRO A 58 -28.20 31.56 -21.16
N GLY A 59 -28.64 30.50 -21.86
CA GLY A 59 -28.98 30.60 -23.28
C GLY A 59 -30.10 31.61 -23.48
N PRO A 60 -30.10 32.38 -24.59
CA PRO A 60 -31.12 33.40 -24.81
C PRO A 60 -32.49 32.74 -24.94
N SER A 61 -33.42 33.18 -24.11
CA SER A 61 -34.85 32.97 -24.30
C SER A 61 -35.33 33.81 -25.49
N GLY A 62 -36.05 33.17 -26.40
CA GLY A 62 -36.83 33.80 -27.47
C GLY A 62 -37.27 32.71 -28.45
N GLY A 63 -38.50 32.63 -28.93
CA GLY A 63 -39.75 33.38 -28.73
C GLY A 63 -40.79 32.67 -29.58
#